data_AF-A0A9E5GKF3-F1
#
_entry.id   AF-A0A9E5GKF3-F1
#
_cell.length_a   1.000
_cell.length_b   1.000
_cell.length_c   1.000
_cell.angle_alpha   90.00
_cell.angle_beta   90.00
_cell.angle_gamma   90.00
#
_symmetry.space_group_name_H-M   'P 1'
#
loop_
_entity.id
_entity.type
_entity.pdbx_description
1 polymer ?
#
loop_
_entity_poly.entity_id
_entity_poly.type
_entity_poly.pdbx_seq_one_letter_code
_entity_poly.pdbx_strand_id
1 'polypeptide(L)'
;GTWLKSARSEAFRTVQGRAIAAKTLESDGVDALVVIGGDGSFRGAQALSEEHGIPVIGIPGTIDNDLYGTDHSIGFDTAVNTVMHAVDKIRDTANSHNRFFLVEVMGRDSGFIALSAAIATGGMDAILPEVEYSVDELFETVRQGAKHKKTSNIVIVAEGSTIGSPAELAQALVTEFPELDVKVSTLGHMQRGGSPSHLDRILAGRLGVGAVDGLLQGKNQVMVGLQQGQLNYVPFDKACSQGKDLNLDLLRVADILSI
;
A
#
# COMPACT_ATOMS: atom_id res chain seq x y z
N GLY A 1 1.55 -12.30 6.65
CA GLY A 1 0.33 -13.04 7.08
C GLY A 1 0.13 -12.94 8.58
N THR A 2 -0.98 -13.46 9.12
CA THR A 2 -1.29 -13.45 10.57
C THR A 2 -1.77 -14.81 11.04
N TRP A 3 -1.25 -15.29 12.18
CA TRP A 3 -1.64 -16.57 12.77
C TRP A 3 -3.01 -16.50 13.49
N LEU A 4 -3.43 -15.29 13.89
CA LEU A 4 -4.77 -15.01 14.43
C LEU A 4 -5.87 -15.04 13.37
N LYS A 5 -5.48 -15.16 12.09
CA LYS A 5 -6.34 -15.04 10.91
C LYS A 5 -6.93 -13.62 10.77
N SER A 6 -7.63 -13.39 9.67
CA SER A 6 -8.35 -12.14 9.39
C SER A 6 -9.55 -12.46 8.51
N ALA A 7 -10.65 -11.75 8.71
CA ALA A 7 -11.89 -11.93 7.97
C ALA A 7 -12.64 -10.60 7.85
N ARG A 8 -13.40 -10.44 6.75
CA ARG A 8 -14.39 -9.37 6.64
C ARG A 8 -15.57 -9.72 7.54
N SER A 9 -16.03 -8.76 8.35
CA SER A 9 -17.15 -8.96 9.27
C SER A 9 -18.26 -7.96 9.01
N GLU A 10 -19.28 -8.36 8.25
CA GLU A 10 -20.47 -7.54 8.02
C GLU A 10 -21.26 -7.33 9.31
N ALA A 11 -21.29 -8.33 10.20
CA ALA A 11 -21.95 -8.21 11.50
C ALA A 11 -21.36 -7.04 12.32
N PHE A 12 -20.04 -6.86 12.31
CA PHE A 12 -19.35 -5.83 13.08
C PHE A 12 -19.63 -4.39 12.58
N ARG A 13 -20.20 -4.25 11.38
CA ARG A 13 -20.69 -2.94 10.89
C ARG A 13 -21.95 -2.47 11.61
N THR A 14 -22.67 -3.39 12.26
CA THR A 14 -23.89 -3.08 13.01
C THR A 14 -23.61 -2.83 14.49
N VAL A 15 -24.44 -1.98 15.13
CA VAL A 15 -24.40 -1.74 16.58
C VAL A 15 -24.61 -3.05 17.34
N GLN A 16 -25.52 -3.91 16.87
CA GLN A 16 -25.80 -5.21 17.49
C GLN A 16 -24.59 -6.14 17.45
N GLY A 17 -23.86 -6.19 16.32
CA GLY A 17 -22.65 -6.99 16.21
C GLY A 17 -21.53 -6.51 17.12
N ARG A 18 -21.37 -5.19 17.29
CA ARG A 18 -20.40 -4.61 18.23
C ARG A 18 -20.78 -4.87 19.69
N ALA A 19 -22.07 -4.82 20.03
CA ALA A 19 -22.55 -5.18 21.37
C ALA A 19 -22.27 -6.64 21.73
N ILE A 20 -22.41 -7.56 20.76
CA ILE A 20 -22.02 -8.97 20.96
C ILE A 20 -20.51 -9.06 21.24
N ALA A 21 -19.68 -8.38 20.44
CA ALA A 21 -18.24 -8.38 20.64
C ALA A 21 -17.82 -7.78 21.99
N ALA A 22 -18.42 -6.66 22.40
CA ALA A 22 -18.18 -6.04 23.70
C ALA A 22 -18.50 -7.00 24.86
N LYS A 23 -19.63 -7.71 24.78
CA LYS A 23 -20.02 -8.71 25.78
C LYS A 23 -19.04 -9.89 25.83
N THR A 24 -18.50 -10.31 24.69
CA THR A 24 -17.46 -11.35 24.64
C THR A 24 -16.17 -10.88 25.30
N LEU A 25 -15.74 -9.64 25.01
CA LEU A 25 -14.55 -9.06 25.65
C LEU A 25 -14.74 -8.97 27.17
N GLU A 26 -15.91 -8.55 27.63
CA GLU A 26 -16.26 -8.50 29.05
C GLU A 26 -16.26 -9.90 29.69
N SER A 27 -16.85 -10.91 29.04
CA SER A 27 -16.88 -12.28 29.58
C SER A 27 -15.50 -12.91 29.68
N ASP A 28 -14.59 -12.51 28.81
CA ASP A 28 -13.23 -13.01 28.75
C ASP A 28 -12.26 -12.20 29.64
N GLY A 29 -12.75 -11.14 30.31
CA GLY A 29 -11.94 -10.28 31.18
C GLY A 29 -10.93 -9.43 30.42
N VAL A 30 -11.28 -8.99 29.21
CA VAL A 30 -10.42 -8.16 28.36
C VAL A 30 -10.67 -6.68 28.64
N ASP A 31 -9.71 -6.03 29.28
CA ASP A 31 -9.82 -4.62 29.68
C ASP A 31 -9.56 -3.62 28.55
N ALA A 32 -8.86 -4.03 27.48
CA ALA A 32 -8.48 -3.17 26.36
C ALA A 32 -8.14 -3.98 25.10
N LEU A 33 -8.19 -3.34 23.93
CA LEU A 33 -7.94 -3.99 22.64
C LEU A 33 -6.87 -3.26 21.81
N VAL A 34 -5.88 -4.02 21.33
CA VAL A 34 -4.97 -3.56 20.28
C VAL A 34 -5.47 -4.10 18.94
N VAL A 35 -5.72 -3.20 17.98
CA VAL A 35 -6.27 -3.53 16.67
C VAL A 35 -5.21 -3.31 15.59
N ILE A 36 -4.81 -4.37 14.91
CA ILE A 36 -3.82 -4.32 13.82
C ILE A 36 -4.56 -4.38 12.49
N GLY A 37 -4.46 -3.33 11.67
CA GLY A 37 -5.15 -3.28 10.38
C GLY A 37 -5.06 -1.92 9.69
N GLY A 38 -5.98 -1.69 8.76
CA GLY A 38 -6.13 -0.42 8.03
C GLY A 38 -7.37 0.37 8.48
N ASP A 39 -7.78 1.33 7.65
CA ASP A 39 -8.90 2.25 7.91
C ASP A 39 -10.17 1.55 8.46
N GLY A 40 -10.66 0.53 7.75
CA GLY A 40 -11.89 -0.18 8.16
C GLY A 40 -11.79 -0.83 9.54
N SER A 41 -10.60 -1.29 9.96
CA SER A 41 -10.38 -1.84 11.30
C SER A 41 -10.44 -0.75 12.37
N PHE A 42 -9.86 0.42 12.11
CA PHE A 42 -9.85 1.54 13.05
C PHE A 42 -11.24 2.14 13.23
N ARG A 43 -12.02 2.31 12.17
CA ARG A 43 -13.42 2.75 12.28
C ARG A 43 -14.27 1.81 13.12
N GLY A 44 -14.08 0.50 12.94
CA GLY A 44 -14.76 -0.50 13.76
C GLY A 44 -14.34 -0.43 15.24
N ALA A 45 -13.04 -0.28 15.50
CA ALA A 45 -12.50 -0.16 16.84
C ALA A 45 -12.99 1.11 17.56
N GLN A 46 -13.04 2.23 16.83
CA GLN A 46 -13.56 3.50 17.32
C GLN A 46 -15.02 3.36 17.76
N ALA A 47 -15.88 2.84 16.87
CA ALA A 47 -17.30 2.65 17.18
C ALA A 47 -17.50 1.72 18.39
N LEU A 48 -16.73 0.63 18.49
CA LEU A 48 -16.77 -0.25 19.66
C LEU A 48 -16.40 0.51 20.96
N SER A 49 -15.36 1.33 20.90
CA SER A 49 -14.88 2.11 22.05
C SER A 49 -15.89 3.19 22.47
N GLU A 50 -16.47 3.91 21.52
CA GLU A 50 -17.48 4.94 21.77
C GLU A 50 -18.77 4.36 22.35
N GLU A 51 -19.21 3.19 21.87
CA GLU A 51 -20.46 2.55 22.29
C GLU A 51 -20.34 1.82 23.64
N HIS A 52 -19.18 1.26 23.95
CA HIS A 52 -19.01 0.34 25.08
C HIS A 52 -17.90 0.72 26.05
N GLY A 53 -17.18 1.82 25.82
CA GLY A 53 -16.14 2.33 26.73
C GLY A 53 -14.87 1.49 26.78
N ILE A 54 -14.68 0.55 25.85
CA ILE A 54 -13.49 -0.32 25.78
C ILE A 54 -12.33 0.50 25.21
N PRO A 55 -11.21 0.66 25.93
CA PRO A 55 -10.01 1.31 25.40
C PRO A 55 -9.44 0.56 24.21
N VAL A 56 -9.13 1.31 23.15
CA VAL A 56 -8.58 0.77 21.90
C VAL A 56 -7.37 1.55 21.42
N ILE A 57 -6.37 0.84 20.89
CA ILE A 57 -5.27 1.42 20.13
C ILE A 57 -5.09 0.67 18.81
N GLY A 58 -4.87 1.43 17.74
CA GLY A 58 -4.63 0.89 16.41
C GLY A 58 -3.14 0.80 16.07
N ILE A 59 -2.75 -0.24 15.34
CA ILE A 59 -1.44 -0.37 14.71
C ILE A 59 -1.66 -0.45 13.18
N PRO A 60 -0.98 0.39 12.38
CA PRO A 60 -1.11 0.41 10.93
C PRO A 60 -0.53 -0.86 10.30
N GLY A 61 -1.38 -1.86 10.07
CA GLY A 61 -1.05 -3.14 9.45
C GLY A 61 -1.69 -3.26 8.07
N THR A 62 -1.09 -2.61 7.08
CA THR A 62 -1.54 -2.60 5.68
C THR A 62 -0.34 -2.43 4.75
N ILE A 63 -0.43 -2.97 3.53
CA ILE A 63 0.59 -2.74 2.49
C ILE A 63 0.38 -1.41 1.76
N ASP A 64 -0.83 -0.84 1.82
CA ASP A 64 -1.25 0.29 1.00
C ASP A 64 -0.49 1.59 1.38
N ASN A 65 0.00 1.70 2.63
CA ASN A 65 0.74 2.86 3.16
C ASN A 65 -0.01 4.19 3.08
N ASP A 66 -1.33 4.14 3.16
CA ASP A 66 -2.30 5.24 2.96
C ASP A 66 -2.75 5.94 4.26
N LEU A 67 -2.28 5.47 5.42
CA LEU A 67 -2.69 5.99 6.72
C LEU A 67 -1.90 7.24 7.13
N TYR A 68 -2.61 8.30 7.50
CA TYR A 68 -2.02 9.54 8.00
C TYR A 68 -1.36 9.35 9.37
N GLY A 69 -0.24 10.04 9.60
CA GLY A 69 0.44 10.05 10.89
C GLY A 69 1.53 8.98 11.07
N THR A 70 1.82 8.20 10.03
CA THR A 70 2.96 7.28 10.00
C THR A 70 3.70 7.37 8.68
N ASP A 71 5.04 7.35 8.72
CA ASP A 71 5.88 7.36 7.53
C ASP A 71 5.74 6.06 6.74
N HIS A 72 5.55 4.94 7.43
CA HIS A 72 5.31 3.63 6.85
C HIS A 72 4.27 2.84 7.66
N SER A 73 3.45 2.05 6.97
CA SER A 73 2.64 0.99 7.58
C SER A 73 3.37 -0.35 7.55
N ILE A 74 3.05 -1.24 8.50
CA ILE A 74 3.62 -2.58 8.56
C ILE A 74 3.17 -3.38 7.34
N GLY A 75 4.14 -3.84 6.55
CA GLY A 75 3.97 -4.65 5.36
C GLY A 75 4.26 -3.89 4.06
N PHE A 76 4.33 -2.56 4.10
CA PHE A 76 4.62 -1.75 2.93
C PHE A 76 5.99 -2.08 2.33
N ASP A 77 7.05 -2.09 3.16
CA ASP A 77 8.41 -2.35 2.69
C ASP A 77 8.54 -3.77 2.12
N THR A 78 7.93 -4.76 2.77
CA THR A 78 7.89 -6.15 2.27
C THR A 78 7.15 -6.25 0.93
N ALA A 79 6.05 -5.51 0.74
CA ALA A 79 5.32 -5.47 -0.52
C ALA A 79 6.16 -4.87 -1.64
N VAL A 80 6.83 -3.74 -1.39
CA VAL A 80 7.75 -3.11 -2.36
C VAL A 80 8.88 -4.06 -2.75
N ASN A 81 9.51 -4.74 -1.79
CA ASN A 81 10.55 -5.74 -2.08
C ASN A 81 10.00 -6.93 -2.91
N THR A 82 8.75 -7.33 -2.67
CA THR A 82 8.09 -8.39 -3.45
C THR A 82 7.87 -7.96 -4.89
N VAL A 83 7.43 -6.72 -5.12
CA VAL A 83 7.28 -6.15 -6.46
C VAL A 83 8.64 -6.07 -7.15
N MET A 84 9.65 -5.53 -6.47
CA MET A 84 11.02 -5.40 -6.99
C MET A 84 11.55 -6.74 -7.48
N HIS A 85 11.48 -7.80 -6.67
CA HIS A 85 11.92 -9.13 -7.06
C HIS A 85 11.13 -9.73 -8.24
N ALA A 86 9.86 -9.36 -8.41
CA ALA A 86 9.06 -9.79 -9.56
C ALA A 86 9.50 -9.04 -10.83
N VAL A 87 9.67 -7.73 -10.72
CA VAL A 87 10.12 -6.87 -11.82
C VAL A 87 11.52 -7.25 -12.30
N ASP A 88 12.45 -7.57 -11.39
CA ASP A 88 13.80 -8.01 -11.76
C ASP A 88 13.74 -9.30 -12.60
N LYS A 89 12.91 -10.28 -12.21
CA LYS A 89 12.71 -11.51 -12.99
C LYS A 89 12.06 -11.25 -14.35
N ILE A 90 11.11 -10.31 -14.41
CA ILE A 90 10.48 -9.91 -15.66
C ILE A 90 11.52 -9.29 -16.60
N ARG A 91 12.39 -8.42 -16.07
CA ARG A 91 13.43 -7.71 -16.81
C ARG A 91 14.40 -8.62 -17.53
N ASP A 92 14.83 -9.71 -16.88
CA ASP A 92 15.73 -10.69 -17.51
C ASP A 92 15.14 -11.26 -18.81
N THR A 93 13.82 -11.43 -18.85
CA THR A 93 13.09 -11.90 -20.04
C THR A 93 12.77 -10.78 -21.03
N ALA A 94 12.52 -9.56 -20.53
CA ALA A 94 12.20 -8.40 -21.35
C ALA A 94 13.38 -7.98 -22.24
N ASN A 95 14.58 -7.90 -21.66
CA ASN A 95 15.82 -7.54 -22.37
C ASN A 95 16.16 -8.54 -23.48
N SER A 96 15.83 -9.83 -23.27
CA SER A 96 16.13 -10.89 -24.23
C SER A 96 15.28 -10.84 -25.50
N HIS A 97 14.10 -10.21 -25.43
CA HIS A 97 13.11 -10.23 -26.51
C HIS A 97 12.59 -8.83 -26.91
N ASN A 98 13.18 -7.76 -26.38
CA ASN A 98 12.74 -6.37 -26.57
C ASN A 98 11.23 -6.17 -26.33
N ARG A 99 10.71 -6.76 -25.23
CA ARG A 99 9.30 -6.71 -24.86
C ARG A 99 8.99 -5.55 -23.94
N PHE A 100 7.78 -5.01 -24.06
CA PHE A 100 7.26 -3.99 -23.16
C PHE A 100 6.34 -4.61 -22.11
N PHE A 101 6.51 -4.27 -20.85
CA PHE A 101 5.74 -4.84 -19.75
C PHE A 101 4.97 -3.75 -18.99
N LEU A 102 3.67 -3.98 -18.83
CA LEU A 102 2.84 -3.33 -17.83
C LEU A 102 2.75 -4.25 -16.62
N VAL A 103 3.25 -3.80 -15.47
CA VAL A 103 3.24 -4.58 -14.23
C VAL A 103 2.24 -3.97 -13.25
N GLU A 104 1.14 -4.67 -13.00
CA GLU A 104 0.11 -4.24 -12.06
C GLU A 104 0.50 -4.56 -10.62
N VAL A 105 0.47 -3.55 -9.77
CA VAL A 105 0.79 -3.64 -8.34
C VAL A 105 -0.40 -3.24 -7.49
N MET A 106 -0.48 -3.80 -6.28
CA MET A 106 -1.52 -3.44 -5.33
C MET A 106 -1.28 -2.05 -4.74
N GLY A 107 -2.31 -1.50 -4.10
CA GLY A 107 -2.26 -0.19 -3.44
C GLY A 107 -3.63 0.44 -3.25
N ARG A 108 -4.69 -0.25 -3.68
CA ARG A 108 -6.07 0.24 -3.76
C ARG A 108 -6.10 1.59 -4.48
N ASP A 109 -6.44 2.65 -3.78
CA ASP A 109 -6.59 4.00 -4.29
C ASP A 109 -5.29 4.82 -4.09
N SER A 110 -4.16 4.15 -3.82
CA SER A 110 -2.86 4.78 -3.54
C SER A 110 -1.72 4.23 -4.41
N GLY A 111 -0.80 5.13 -4.77
CA GLY A 111 0.33 4.90 -5.65
C GLY A 111 1.66 4.62 -4.94
N PHE A 112 1.70 4.52 -3.60
CA PHE A 112 2.95 4.41 -2.85
C PHE A 112 3.81 3.20 -3.25
N ILE A 113 3.20 2.03 -3.45
CA ILE A 113 3.91 0.82 -3.88
C ILE A 113 4.43 1.02 -5.30
N ALA A 114 3.60 1.51 -6.21
CA ALA A 114 3.96 1.73 -7.61
C ALA A 114 5.13 2.70 -7.75
N LEU A 115 5.07 3.87 -7.09
CA LEU A 115 6.12 4.87 -7.11
C LEU A 115 7.43 4.32 -6.53
N SER A 116 7.37 3.67 -5.36
CA SER A 116 8.57 3.14 -4.71
C SER A 116 9.21 2.02 -5.52
N ALA A 117 8.40 1.13 -6.10
CA ALA A 117 8.88 0.05 -6.95
C ALA A 117 9.47 0.57 -8.28
N ALA A 118 8.86 1.59 -8.89
CA ALA A 118 9.38 2.20 -10.10
C ALA A 118 10.77 2.82 -9.86
N ILE A 119 10.95 3.56 -8.76
CA ILE A 119 12.27 4.11 -8.39
C ILE A 119 13.27 2.99 -8.10
N ALA A 120 12.90 2.03 -7.24
CA ALA A 120 13.81 0.96 -6.80
C ALA A 120 14.28 0.06 -7.94
N THR A 121 13.41 -0.14 -8.94
CA THR A 121 13.73 -0.99 -10.08
C THR A 121 14.30 -0.18 -11.26
N GLY A 122 14.16 1.15 -11.30
CA GLY A 122 14.45 1.90 -12.54
C GLY A 122 13.42 1.60 -13.63
N GLY A 123 12.14 1.58 -13.24
CA GLY A 123 11.01 1.53 -14.16
C GLY A 123 11.06 2.69 -15.15
N MET A 124 10.50 2.48 -16.33
CA MET A 124 10.38 3.53 -17.34
C MET A 124 9.39 4.61 -16.87
N ASP A 125 8.32 4.21 -16.19
CA ASP A 125 7.30 5.12 -15.68
C ASP A 125 6.46 4.43 -14.58
N ALA A 126 5.66 5.22 -13.87
CA ALA A 126 4.69 4.75 -12.90
C ALA A 126 3.34 5.45 -13.09
N ILE A 127 2.27 4.69 -13.32
CA ILE A 127 0.90 5.21 -13.39
C ILE A 127 0.29 5.14 -11.99
N LEU A 128 -0.03 6.31 -11.43
CA LEU A 128 -0.46 6.50 -10.04
C LEU A 128 -1.85 7.14 -9.98
N PRO A 129 -2.73 6.76 -9.03
CA PRO A 129 -4.05 7.38 -8.89
C PRO A 129 -4.00 8.84 -8.45
N GLU A 130 -2.94 9.26 -7.73
CA GLU A 130 -2.81 10.62 -7.20
C GLU A 130 -2.28 11.65 -8.22
N VAL A 131 -1.77 11.18 -9.37
CA VAL A 131 -1.17 12.03 -10.41
C VAL A 131 -2.06 11.98 -11.65
N GLU A 132 -2.48 13.15 -12.14
CA GLU A 132 -3.18 13.23 -13.42
C GLU A 132 -2.25 12.71 -14.52
N TYR A 133 -2.73 11.72 -15.25
CA TYR A 133 -1.97 11.03 -16.28
C TYR A 133 -2.94 10.66 -17.40
N SER A 134 -2.43 10.57 -18.63
CA SER A 134 -3.21 10.26 -19.82
C SER A 134 -2.59 9.12 -20.62
N VAL A 135 -3.39 8.49 -21.47
CA VAL A 135 -2.88 7.46 -22.39
C VAL A 135 -1.87 8.07 -23.39
N ASP A 136 -2.05 9.34 -23.76
CA ASP A 136 -1.11 10.04 -24.65
C ASP A 136 0.25 10.26 -23.98
N GLU A 137 0.29 10.52 -22.67
CA GLU A 137 1.54 10.59 -21.90
C GLU A 137 2.24 9.23 -21.86
N LEU A 138 1.50 8.13 -21.70
CA LEU A 138 2.07 6.78 -21.81
C LEU A 138 2.72 6.56 -23.19
N PHE A 139 2.07 7.01 -24.26
CA PHE A 139 2.63 6.92 -25.61
C PHE A 139 3.90 7.74 -25.75
N GLU A 140 3.94 8.94 -25.17
CA GLU A 140 5.14 9.77 -25.20
C GLU A 140 6.30 9.15 -24.41
N THR A 141 6.02 8.56 -23.25
CA THR A 141 6.99 7.77 -22.46
C THR A 141 7.61 6.66 -23.31
N VAL A 142 6.81 5.92 -24.10
CA VAL A 142 7.31 4.88 -25.01
C VAL A 142 8.19 5.47 -26.12
N ARG A 143 7.77 6.57 -26.75
CA ARG A 143 8.55 7.25 -27.80
C ARG A 143 9.89 7.76 -27.27
N GLN A 144 9.91 8.34 -26.07
CA GLN A 144 11.14 8.82 -25.42
C GLN A 144 12.06 7.66 -25.06
N GLY A 145 11.52 6.55 -24.53
CA GLY A 145 12.29 5.35 -24.23
C GLY A 145 12.99 4.78 -25.47
N ALA A 146 12.27 4.69 -26.61
CA ALA A 146 12.83 4.26 -27.88
C ALA A 146 13.93 5.20 -28.39
N LYS A 147 13.70 6.53 -28.30
CA LYS A 147 14.66 7.56 -28.72
C LYS A 147 15.98 7.49 -27.94
N HIS A 148 15.91 7.24 -26.64
CA HIS A 148 17.08 7.13 -25.77
C HIS A 148 17.69 5.72 -25.71
N LYS A 149 17.16 4.77 -26.52
CA LYS A 149 17.59 3.36 -26.55
C LYS A 149 17.59 2.73 -25.15
N LYS A 150 16.58 3.05 -24.36
CA LYS A 150 16.43 2.47 -23.03
C LYS A 150 16.29 0.96 -23.12
N THR A 151 16.95 0.28 -22.19
CA THR A 151 16.80 -1.17 -22.02
C THR A 151 15.62 -1.51 -21.10
N SER A 152 15.23 -0.59 -20.21
CA SER A 152 14.09 -0.79 -19.32
C SER A 152 12.79 -0.46 -20.06
N ASN A 153 12.04 -1.50 -20.43
CA ASN A 153 10.74 -1.41 -21.10
C ASN A 153 9.59 -1.81 -20.15
N ILE A 154 9.65 -1.35 -18.90
CA ILE A 154 8.71 -1.74 -17.85
C ILE A 154 8.03 -0.49 -17.28
N VAL A 155 6.70 -0.46 -17.30
CA VAL A 155 5.89 0.56 -16.63
C VAL A 155 5.12 -0.11 -15.48
N ILE A 156 5.20 0.50 -14.30
CA ILE A 156 4.48 0.03 -13.12
C ILE A 156 3.11 0.69 -13.07
N VAL A 157 2.05 -0.08 -12.88
CA VAL A 157 0.68 0.42 -12.88
C VAL A 157 0.04 0.11 -11.53
N ALA A 158 -0.37 1.13 -10.78
CA ALA A 158 -1.16 0.93 -9.57
C ALA A 158 -2.55 0.37 -9.92
N GLU A 159 -3.07 -0.57 -9.11
CA GLU A 159 -4.40 -1.17 -9.34
C GLU A 159 -5.55 -0.15 -9.35
N GLY A 160 -5.36 1.02 -8.71
CA GLY A 160 -6.28 2.15 -8.73
C GLY A 160 -6.14 3.10 -9.93
N SER A 161 -5.43 2.71 -10.99
CA SER A 161 -5.22 3.52 -12.21
C SER A 161 -6.53 4.12 -12.74
N THR A 162 -6.51 5.42 -13.04
CA THR A 162 -7.68 6.19 -13.52
C THR A 162 -7.80 6.21 -15.05
N ILE A 163 -6.76 5.79 -15.77
CA ILE A 163 -6.69 5.80 -17.24
C ILE A 163 -7.06 4.46 -17.89
N GLY A 164 -7.47 3.49 -17.07
CA GLY A 164 -7.84 2.14 -17.50
C GLY A 164 -6.99 1.06 -16.86
N SER A 165 -7.46 -0.17 -17.02
CA SER A 165 -6.79 -1.39 -16.59
C SER A 165 -5.54 -1.67 -17.43
N PRO A 166 -4.54 -2.42 -16.92
CA PRO A 166 -3.36 -2.79 -17.69
C PRO A 166 -3.67 -3.53 -19.01
N ALA A 167 -4.79 -4.26 -19.07
CA ALA A 167 -5.23 -4.91 -20.31
C ALA A 167 -5.71 -3.90 -21.36
N GLU A 168 -6.46 -2.87 -20.95
CA GLU A 168 -6.92 -1.79 -21.83
C GLU A 168 -5.73 -0.95 -22.31
N LEU A 169 -4.80 -0.63 -21.41
CA LEU A 169 -3.57 0.10 -21.75
C LEU A 169 -2.67 -0.70 -22.71
N ALA A 170 -2.57 -2.02 -22.53
CA ALA A 170 -1.85 -2.88 -23.47
C ALA A 170 -2.49 -2.86 -24.86
N GLN A 171 -3.82 -2.91 -24.94
CA GLN A 171 -4.52 -2.83 -26.23
C GLN A 171 -4.34 -1.47 -26.90
N ALA A 172 -4.36 -0.37 -26.13
CA ALA A 172 -4.09 0.97 -26.64
C ALA A 172 -2.66 1.08 -27.19
N LEU A 173 -1.66 0.57 -26.45
CA LEU A 173 -0.27 0.54 -26.88
C LEU A 173 -0.04 -0.26 -28.16
N VAL A 174 -0.65 -1.45 -28.28
CA VAL A 174 -0.54 -2.26 -29.51
C VAL A 174 -1.22 -1.60 -30.71
N THR A 175 -2.26 -0.78 -30.46
CA THR A 175 -2.94 -0.05 -31.53
C THR A 175 -2.08 1.10 -32.05
N GLU A 176 -1.42 1.85 -31.15
CA GLU A 176 -0.55 2.98 -31.49
C GLU A 176 0.82 2.51 -32.02
N PHE A 177 1.37 1.43 -31.45
CA PHE A 177 2.68 0.85 -31.79
C PHE A 177 2.55 -0.64 -32.15
N PRO A 178 2.10 -0.98 -33.38
CA PRO A 178 1.85 -2.37 -33.78
C PRO A 178 3.07 -3.30 -33.73
N GLU A 179 4.27 -2.75 -33.75
CA GLU A 179 5.55 -3.47 -33.64
C GLU A 179 5.93 -3.83 -32.20
N LEU A 180 5.26 -3.24 -31.20
CA LEU A 180 5.59 -3.41 -29.79
C LEU A 180 4.98 -4.71 -29.24
N ASP A 181 5.81 -5.65 -28.77
CA ASP A 181 5.32 -6.84 -28.06
C ASP A 181 5.01 -6.48 -26.59
N VAL A 182 3.77 -6.08 -26.34
CA VAL A 182 3.28 -5.69 -25.02
C VAL A 182 2.81 -6.90 -24.22
N LYS A 183 3.23 -6.97 -22.95
CA LYS A 183 2.82 -7.98 -21.97
C LYS A 183 2.28 -7.31 -20.72
N VAL A 184 1.30 -7.97 -20.10
CA VAL A 184 0.74 -7.57 -18.81
C VAL A 184 1.14 -8.60 -17.77
N SER A 185 1.57 -8.15 -16.61
CA SER A 185 1.86 -9.00 -15.45
C SER A 185 1.15 -8.46 -14.22
N THR A 186 0.07 -9.14 -13.81
CA THR A 186 -0.64 -8.84 -12.58
C THR A 186 -0.05 -9.63 -11.43
N LEU A 187 0.64 -8.95 -10.50
CA LEU A 187 1.27 -9.61 -9.36
C LEU A 187 0.22 -10.05 -8.32
N GLY A 188 -0.80 -9.22 -8.10
CA GLY A 188 -1.90 -9.52 -7.18
C GLY A 188 -1.43 -9.88 -5.76
N HIS A 189 -2.07 -10.90 -5.18
CA HIS A 189 -1.98 -11.22 -3.74
C HIS A 189 -0.61 -11.69 -3.25
N MET A 190 0.35 -11.99 -4.14
CA MET A 190 1.71 -12.32 -3.71
C MET A 190 2.35 -11.19 -2.89
N GLN A 191 1.95 -9.94 -3.15
CA GLN A 191 2.40 -8.73 -2.45
C GLN A 191 1.96 -8.66 -0.98
N ARG A 192 0.95 -9.45 -0.58
CA ARG A 192 0.46 -9.56 0.81
C ARG A 192 1.10 -10.72 1.58
N GLY A 193 1.89 -11.54 0.88
CA GLY A 193 2.54 -12.74 1.40
C GLY A 193 4.04 -12.55 1.63
N GLY A 194 4.72 -13.63 2.01
CA GLY A 194 6.17 -13.62 2.23
C GLY A 194 6.59 -13.33 3.66
N SER A 195 7.89 -13.50 3.90
CA SER A 195 8.53 -13.18 5.19
C SER A 195 8.73 -11.67 5.26
N PRO A 196 8.37 -11.01 6.37
CA PRO A 196 8.54 -9.57 6.49
C PRO A 196 10.02 -9.20 6.43
N SER A 197 10.32 -8.06 5.82
CA SER A 197 11.66 -7.47 5.78
C SER A 197 12.15 -7.07 7.17
N HIS A 198 13.43 -6.68 7.29
CA HIS A 198 13.94 -6.20 8.58
C HIS A 198 13.27 -4.89 9.02
N LEU A 199 12.91 -4.00 8.08
CA LEU A 199 12.24 -2.73 8.39
C LEU A 199 10.85 -2.98 8.96
N ASP A 200 10.06 -3.83 8.32
CA ASP A 200 8.72 -4.18 8.81
C ASP A 200 8.77 -4.91 10.16
N ARG A 201 9.77 -5.76 10.40
CA ARG A 201 9.94 -6.43 11.70
C ARG A 201 10.25 -5.45 12.83
N ILE A 202 11.18 -4.52 12.59
CA ILE A 202 11.55 -3.50 13.58
C ILE A 202 10.36 -2.57 13.83
N LEU A 203 9.69 -2.10 12.76
CA LEU A 203 8.52 -1.25 12.85
C LEU A 203 7.41 -1.93 13.66
N ALA A 204 7.07 -3.19 13.35
CA ALA A 204 6.07 -3.95 14.09
C ALA A 204 6.41 -4.10 15.57
N GLY A 205 7.68 -4.36 15.91
CA GLY A 205 8.12 -4.42 17.30
C GLY A 205 7.97 -3.08 18.03
N ARG A 206 8.38 -1.97 17.41
CA ARG A 206 8.27 -0.63 17.99
C ARG A 206 6.82 -0.20 18.18
N LEU A 207 5.97 -0.40 17.18
CA LEU A 207 4.55 -0.07 17.26
C LEU A 207 3.81 -0.98 18.25
N GLY A 208 4.18 -2.26 18.34
CA GLY A 208 3.62 -3.19 19.33
C GLY A 208 3.88 -2.74 20.77
N VAL A 209 5.14 -2.39 21.09
CA VAL A 209 5.49 -1.83 22.41
C VAL A 209 4.78 -0.48 22.63
N GLY A 210 4.81 0.41 21.63
CA GLY A 210 4.13 1.70 21.71
C GLY A 210 2.62 1.59 21.93
N ALA A 211 1.95 0.59 21.35
CA ALA A 211 0.53 0.37 21.60
C ALA A 211 0.25 -0.03 23.06
N VAL A 212 1.06 -0.92 23.63
CA VAL A 212 0.90 -1.32 25.04
C VAL A 212 1.21 -0.16 25.97
N ASP A 213 2.31 0.57 25.73
CA ASP A 213 2.68 1.75 26.51
C ASP A 213 1.60 2.83 26.45
N GLY A 214 1.01 3.05 25.26
CA GLY A 214 -0.10 3.96 25.07
C GLY A 214 -1.32 3.59 25.91
N LEU A 215 -1.72 2.31 25.92
CA LEU A 215 -2.82 1.84 26.74
C LEU A 215 -2.55 2.04 28.23
N LEU A 216 -1.34 1.72 28.70
CA LEU A 216 -0.92 1.93 30.09
C LEU A 216 -0.91 3.42 30.49
N GLN A 217 -0.70 4.32 29.52
CA GLN A 217 -0.78 5.78 29.70
C GLN A 217 -2.21 6.33 29.57
N GLY A 218 -3.22 5.45 29.43
CA GLY A 218 -4.63 5.84 29.28
C GLY A 218 -4.98 6.44 27.91
N LYS A 219 -4.17 6.19 26.87
CA LYS A 219 -4.52 6.57 25.51
C LYS A 219 -5.67 5.68 25.01
N ASN A 220 -6.55 6.28 24.23
CA ASN A 220 -7.71 5.61 23.66
C ASN A 220 -8.04 6.21 22.28
N GLN A 221 -8.59 5.40 21.37
CA GLN A 221 -9.03 5.80 20.03
C GLN A 221 -7.94 6.49 19.20
N VAL A 222 -6.71 5.98 19.35
CA VAL A 222 -5.54 6.47 18.62
C VAL A 222 -4.83 5.34 17.89
N MET A 223 -4.29 5.65 16.73
CA MET A 223 -3.30 4.84 16.06
C MET A 223 -1.91 5.21 16.58
N VAL A 224 -1.08 4.22 16.93
CA VAL A 224 0.35 4.44 17.12
C VAL A 224 1.04 4.46 15.75
N GLY A 225 1.80 5.52 15.49
CA GLY A 225 2.55 5.71 14.25
C GLY A 225 4.02 5.94 14.51
N LEU A 226 4.83 5.87 13.44
CA LEU A 226 6.22 6.28 13.47
C LEU A 226 6.41 7.41 12.46
N GLN A 227 6.79 8.59 12.94
CA GLN A 227 7.03 9.77 12.10
C GLN A 227 8.39 10.36 12.43
N GLN A 228 9.23 10.54 11.43
CA GLN A 228 10.61 11.01 11.57
C GLN A 228 11.40 10.21 12.61
N GLY A 229 11.16 8.88 12.63
CA GLY A 229 11.81 7.96 13.56
C GLY A 229 11.30 8.01 15.01
N GLN A 230 10.31 8.87 15.32
CA GLN A 230 9.71 9.02 16.66
C GLN A 230 8.32 8.41 16.70
N LEU A 231 7.98 7.78 17.84
CA LEU A 231 6.62 7.30 18.08
C LEU A 231 5.67 8.47 18.29
N ASN A 232 4.51 8.40 17.68
CA ASN A 232 3.42 9.34 17.89
C ASN A 232 2.09 8.59 18.07
N TYR A 233 1.07 9.32 18.54
CA TYR A 233 -0.29 8.80 18.68
C TYR A 233 -1.24 9.74 17.94
N VAL A 234 -1.95 9.21 16.96
CA VAL A 234 -2.80 9.99 16.07
C VAL A 234 -4.24 9.52 16.25
N PRO A 235 -5.21 10.42 16.53
CA PRO A 235 -6.62 10.05 16.63
C PRO A 235 -7.09 9.29 15.38
N PHE A 236 -7.92 8.26 15.55
CA PHE A 236 -8.42 7.45 14.44
C PHE A 236 -9.07 8.29 13.34
N ASP A 237 -9.92 9.25 13.70
CA ASP A 237 -10.54 10.17 12.73
C ASP A 237 -9.49 10.83 11.83
N LYS A 238 -8.37 11.29 12.39
CA LYS A 238 -7.31 11.93 11.61
C LYS A 238 -6.55 10.92 10.76
N ALA A 239 -6.18 9.78 11.34
CA ALA A 239 -5.45 8.72 10.66
C ALA A 239 -6.20 8.21 9.41
N CYS A 240 -7.53 8.16 9.49
CA CYS A 240 -8.41 7.63 8.45
C CYS A 240 -8.93 8.69 7.45
N SER A 241 -9.02 9.97 7.82
CA SER A 241 -9.67 11.00 6.98
C SER A 241 -8.72 11.91 6.21
N GLN A 242 -7.51 12.15 6.72
CA GLN A 242 -6.64 13.17 6.12
C GLN A 242 -5.87 12.68 4.89
N GLY A 243 -5.92 11.38 4.58
CA GLY A 243 -5.11 10.78 3.52
C GLY A 243 -3.61 10.96 3.78
N LYS A 244 -2.79 10.35 2.95
CA LYS A 244 -1.35 10.58 2.96
C LYS A 244 -0.95 11.04 1.58
N ASP A 245 -0.22 12.14 1.52
CA ASP A 245 0.25 12.68 0.24
C ASP A 245 1.45 11.89 -0.28
N LEU A 246 1.53 11.74 -1.61
CA LEU A 246 2.76 11.29 -2.25
C LEU A 246 3.89 12.28 -2.01
N ASN A 247 5.11 11.75 -1.87
CA ASN A 247 6.28 12.59 -1.79
C ASN A 247 6.65 13.11 -3.19
N LEU A 248 6.44 14.40 -3.43
CA LEU A 248 6.74 15.06 -4.70
C LEU A 248 8.22 14.97 -5.09
N ASP A 249 9.14 14.89 -4.11
CA ASP A 249 10.55 14.68 -4.42
C ASP A 249 10.80 13.27 -4.96
N LEU A 250 10.05 12.26 -4.49
CA LEU A 250 10.15 10.90 -5.05
C LEU A 250 9.58 10.83 -6.47
N LEU A 251 8.49 11.54 -6.76
CA LEU A 251 7.99 11.68 -8.14
C LEU A 251 9.06 12.26 -9.05
N ARG A 252 9.66 13.39 -8.64
CA ARG A 252 10.74 14.01 -9.38
C ARG A 252 11.95 13.08 -9.56
N VAL A 253 12.29 12.28 -8.55
CA VAL A 253 13.37 11.28 -8.65
C VAL A 253 13.01 10.21 -9.66
N ALA A 254 11.78 9.70 -9.67
CA ALA A 254 11.31 8.73 -10.66
C ALA A 254 11.45 9.28 -12.09
N ASP A 255 11.00 10.51 -12.32
CA ASP A 255 11.06 11.19 -13.62
C ASP A 255 12.49 11.41 -14.12
N ILE A 256 13.43 11.73 -13.22
CA ILE A 256 14.83 11.97 -13.59
C ILE A 256 15.57 10.65 -13.86
N LEU A 257 15.31 9.62 -13.05
CA LEU A 257 15.90 8.29 -13.23
C LEU A 257 15.30 7.56 -14.45
N SER A 258 14.16 8.03 -14.95
CA SER A 258 13.50 7.52 -16.14
C SER A 258 13.94 8.19 -17.45
N ILE A 259 15.00 9.01 -17.45
CA ILE A 259 15.65 9.52 -18.68
C ILE A 259 16.69 8.51 -19.17
#